data_AF-F1L6G8-F1
#
_entry.id   AF-F1L6G8-F1
#
_cell.length_a   1.000
_cell.length_b   1.000
_cell.length_c   1.000
_cell.angle_alpha   90.00
_cell.angle_beta   90.00
_cell.angle_gamma   90.00
#
_symmetry.space_group_name_H-M   'P 1'
#
loop_
_entity.id
_entity.type
_entity.pdbx_description
1 polymer ?
#
loop_
_entity_poly.entity_id
_entity_poly.type
_entity_poly.pdbx_seq_one_letter_code
_entity_poly.pdbx_strand_id
1 'polypeptide(L)'
;MPKTNSNESNPVKKVMNEEERSALAATLDEDLETFMESLASKKKDDADRKPFNFDEWCRELDQHPAFMTDLHFDKNGQYSEAVQALQALKYDDSETEDRIEKAQRHKDEGNKHFKYKKYRWATDCYTNGIKELCADRALNSMLYSNRAAAQIRIGNLRSATRDCVFARRFDASNLKVLDFFINGQ
;
A
#
# COMPACT_ATOMS: atom_id res chain seq x y z
N MET A 1 12.62 -48.10 24.69
CA MET A 1 13.33 -46.85 24.32
C MET A 1 14.24 -46.48 25.48
N PRO A 2 15.57 -46.57 25.32
CA PRO A 2 16.37 -45.37 25.00
C PRO A 2 17.65 -45.59 24.14
N LYS A 3 18.01 -44.51 23.42
CA LYS A 3 19.34 -44.04 22.93
C LYS A 3 20.21 -44.96 22.05
N THR A 4 20.13 -44.72 20.75
CA THR A 4 21.18 -44.98 19.75
C THR A 4 22.27 -43.91 19.83
N ASN A 5 23.54 -44.30 19.99
CA ASN A 5 24.68 -43.43 19.68
C ASN A 5 25.85 -44.28 19.19
N SER A 6 26.18 -44.17 17.92
CA SER A 6 27.56 -44.29 17.43
C SER A 6 27.64 -44.04 15.93
N ASN A 7 28.54 -43.12 15.58
CA ASN A 7 29.25 -42.97 14.31
C ASN A 7 28.67 -42.00 13.27
N GLU A 8 28.84 -40.70 13.52
CA GLU A 8 29.09 -39.72 12.47
C GLU A 8 30.54 -39.85 12.01
N SER A 9 30.76 -40.47 10.85
CA SER A 9 32.07 -40.51 10.19
C SER A 9 32.30 -39.23 9.39
N ASN A 10 33.25 -38.42 9.85
CA ASN A 10 33.78 -37.25 9.16
C ASN A 10 34.38 -37.65 7.79
N PRO A 11 34.04 -37.01 6.64
CA PRO A 11 34.51 -37.48 5.34
C PRO A 11 36.00 -37.18 5.15
N VAL A 12 36.79 -38.25 5.05
CA VAL A 12 38.21 -38.23 4.67
C VAL A 12 38.34 -37.63 3.27
N LYS A 13 39.11 -36.54 3.13
CA LYS A 13 39.41 -35.93 1.82
C LYS A 13 40.14 -36.95 0.94
N LYS A 14 39.53 -37.32 -0.19
CA LYS A 14 40.13 -38.20 -1.21
C LYS A 14 41.43 -37.57 -1.72
N VAL A 15 42.57 -38.22 -1.49
CA VAL A 15 43.87 -37.78 -2.01
C VAL A 15 43.88 -38.10 -3.50
N MET A 16 43.72 -37.08 -4.36
CA MET A 16 43.69 -37.28 -5.82
C MET A 16 45.03 -37.79 -6.34
N ASN A 17 44.98 -38.77 -7.25
CA ASN A 17 46.15 -39.32 -7.92
C ASN A 17 46.73 -38.31 -8.93
N GLU A 18 48.02 -38.39 -9.26
CA GLU A 18 48.71 -37.38 -10.10
C GLU A 18 48.07 -37.23 -11.49
N GLU A 19 47.62 -38.34 -12.08
CA GLU A 19 46.90 -38.34 -13.35
C GLU A 19 45.53 -37.66 -13.25
N GLU A 20 44.80 -37.86 -12.14
CA GLU A 20 43.51 -37.20 -11.90
C GLU A 20 43.71 -35.68 -11.65
N ARG A 21 44.81 -35.29 -11.01
CA ARG A 21 45.18 -33.88 -10.80
C ARG A 21 45.57 -33.20 -12.11
N SER A 22 46.31 -33.90 -12.96
CA SER A 22 46.71 -33.39 -14.27
C SER A 22 45.50 -33.23 -15.20
N ALA A 23 44.60 -34.21 -15.23
CA ALA A 23 43.35 -34.10 -15.98
C ALA A 23 42.46 -32.97 -15.47
N LEU A 24 42.34 -32.80 -14.14
CA LEU A 24 41.57 -31.71 -13.55
C LEU A 24 42.19 -30.34 -13.86
N ALA A 25 43.52 -30.23 -13.85
CA ALA A 25 44.22 -29.01 -14.23
C ALA A 25 43.95 -28.65 -15.70
N ALA A 26 44.01 -29.62 -16.61
CA ALA A 26 43.72 -29.40 -18.02
C ALA A 26 42.27 -28.92 -18.25
N THR A 27 41.29 -29.53 -17.57
CA THR A 27 39.89 -29.06 -17.67
C THR A 27 39.71 -27.66 -17.10
N LEU A 28 40.45 -27.31 -16.04
CA LEU A 28 40.35 -26.01 -15.42
C LEU A 28 40.98 -24.92 -16.29
N ASP A 29 42.07 -25.24 -17.00
CA ASP A 29 42.69 -24.35 -17.96
C ASP A 29 41.77 -24.11 -19.17
N GLU A 30 41.11 -25.15 -19.70
CA GLU A 30 40.10 -25.02 -20.77
C GLU A 30 38.89 -24.18 -20.34
N ASP A 31 38.38 -24.41 -19.13
CA ASP A 31 37.27 -23.63 -18.57
C ASP A 31 37.66 -22.15 -18.35
N LEU A 32 38.90 -21.90 -17.91
CA LEU A 32 39.43 -20.55 -17.75
C LEU A 32 39.57 -19.83 -19.09
N GLU A 33 40.05 -20.51 -20.13
CA GLU A 33 40.19 -19.94 -21.47
C GLU A 33 38.82 -19.57 -22.05
N THR A 34 37.84 -20.45 -21.91
CA THR A 34 36.44 -20.21 -22.29
C THR A 34 35.84 -19.01 -21.55
N PHE A 35 36.13 -18.88 -20.24
CA PHE A 35 35.66 -17.76 -19.43
C PHE A 35 36.31 -16.43 -19.83
N MET A 36 37.62 -16.43 -20.11
CA MET A 36 38.34 -15.23 -20.56
C MET A 36 37.82 -14.73 -21.91
N GLU A 37 37.52 -15.64 -22.84
CA GLU A 37 36.92 -15.30 -24.14
C GLU A 37 35.51 -14.71 -24.00
N SER A 38 34.70 -15.22 -23.07
CA SER A 38 33.38 -14.67 -22.75
C SER A 38 33.47 -13.23 -22.23
N LEU A 39 34.42 -12.96 -21.32
CA LEU A 39 34.64 -11.61 -20.80
C LEU A 39 35.18 -10.64 -21.86
N ALA A 40 36.09 -11.10 -22.72
CA ALA A 40 36.63 -10.28 -23.81
C ALA A 40 35.54 -9.94 -24.85
N SER A 41 34.64 -10.88 -25.15
CA SER A 41 33.50 -10.66 -26.04
C SER A 41 32.52 -9.64 -25.45
N LYS A 42 32.21 -9.76 -24.14
CA LYS A 42 31.33 -8.83 -23.43
C LYS A 42 31.89 -7.40 -23.34
N LYS A 43 33.21 -7.25 -23.30
CA LYS A 43 33.88 -5.94 -23.38
C LYS A 43 33.79 -5.31 -24.78
N LYS A 44 33.69 -6.15 -25.82
CA LYS A 44 33.50 -5.71 -27.20
C LYS A 44 32.11 -5.15 -27.43
N ASP A 45 31.10 -5.75 -26.80
CA ASP A 45 29.70 -5.26 -26.83
C ASP A 45 29.51 -3.93 -26.05
N ASP A 46 30.38 -3.64 -25.08
CA ASP A 46 30.36 -2.37 -24.32
C ASP A 46 30.97 -1.20 -25.11
N ALA A 47 31.67 -1.49 -26.23
CA ALA A 47 32.19 -0.45 -27.14
C ALA A 47 31.07 0.25 -27.94
N ASP A 48 29.90 -0.38 -28.06
CA ASP A 48 28.71 0.18 -28.71
C ASP A 48 27.78 0.90 -27.72
N ARG A 49 28.16 1.01 -26.44
CA ARG A 49 27.39 1.79 -25.46
C ARG A 49 27.50 3.27 -25.82
N LYS A 50 26.39 3.88 -26.24
CA LYS A 50 26.30 5.33 -26.47
C LYS A 50 26.95 6.07 -25.30
N PRO A 51 27.85 7.05 -25.55
CA PRO A 51 28.35 7.93 -24.51
C PRO A 51 27.18 8.56 -23.75
N PHE A 52 27.30 8.64 -22.42
CA PHE A 52 26.25 9.28 -21.62
C PHE A 52 26.06 10.72 -22.09
N ASN A 53 24.86 11.01 -22.59
CA ASN A 53 24.47 12.34 -23.03
C ASN A 53 23.46 12.89 -22.03
N PHE A 54 23.88 13.92 -21.29
CA PHE A 54 23.06 14.54 -20.26
C PHE A 54 21.78 15.16 -20.83
N ASP A 55 21.87 15.79 -22.00
CA ASP A 55 20.71 16.45 -22.63
C ASP A 55 19.69 15.43 -23.16
N GLU A 56 20.16 14.30 -23.72
CA GLU A 56 19.29 13.20 -24.16
C GLU A 56 18.58 12.57 -22.95
N TRP A 57 19.32 12.37 -21.85
CA TRP A 57 18.79 11.84 -20.60
C TRP A 57 17.75 12.76 -19.95
N CYS A 58 18.01 14.07 -19.87
CA CYS A 58 17.03 15.04 -19.37
C CYS A 58 15.76 15.04 -20.22
N ARG A 59 15.89 15.00 -21.56
CA ARG A 59 14.73 14.96 -22.46
C ARG A 59 13.90 13.69 -22.28
N GLU A 60 14.53 12.55 -22.02
CA GLU A 60 13.83 11.29 -21.72
C GLU A 60 13.14 11.33 -20.35
N LEU A 61 13.80 11.93 -19.35
CA LEU A 61 13.25 12.11 -18.01
C LEU A 61 12.05 13.07 -18.00
N ASP A 62 12.14 14.17 -18.75
CA ASP A 62 11.05 15.15 -18.90
C ASP A 62 9.84 14.57 -19.65
N GLN A 63 10.05 13.59 -20.53
CA GLN A 63 8.95 12.85 -21.17
C GLN A 63 8.28 11.84 -20.23
N HIS A 64 8.91 11.49 -19.10
CA HIS A 64 8.36 10.52 -18.19
C HIS A 64 7.21 11.13 -17.38
N PRO A 65 6.03 10.50 -17.33
CA PRO A 65 4.82 11.09 -16.73
C PRO A 65 4.94 11.38 -15.22
N ALA A 66 5.91 10.76 -14.53
CA ALA A 66 6.19 11.05 -13.12
C ALA A 66 6.96 12.37 -12.89
N PHE A 67 7.66 12.88 -13.90
CA PHE A 67 8.58 14.03 -13.78
C PHE A 67 8.27 15.17 -14.76
N MET A 68 7.38 14.94 -15.73
CA MET A 68 6.97 15.92 -16.74
C MET A 68 6.37 17.18 -16.10
N THR A 69 6.92 18.35 -16.40
CA THR A 69 6.46 19.65 -15.86
C THR A 69 5.27 20.22 -16.61
N ASP A 70 5.15 19.91 -17.90
CA ASP A 70 4.12 20.44 -18.80
C ASP A 70 3.32 19.32 -19.46
N LEU A 71 1.99 19.44 -19.45
CA LEU A 71 1.10 18.49 -20.11
C LEU A 71 0.98 18.82 -21.61
N HIS A 72 1.60 18.00 -22.46
CA HIS A 72 1.47 18.12 -23.91
C HIS A 72 0.30 17.30 -24.45
N PHE A 73 -0.43 17.88 -25.40
CA PHE A 73 -1.52 17.22 -26.12
C PHE A 73 -1.01 16.73 -27.48
N ASP A 74 -1.46 15.56 -27.92
CA ASP A 74 -1.26 15.14 -29.30
C ASP A 74 -2.07 16.03 -30.26
N LYS A 75 -1.84 15.87 -31.57
CA LYS A 75 -2.50 16.57 -32.68
C LYS A 75 -4.04 16.52 -32.60
N ASN A 76 -4.57 15.52 -31.90
CA ASN A 76 -5.99 15.28 -31.69
C ASN A 76 -6.52 15.86 -30.36
N GLY A 77 -5.70 16.59 -29.60
CA GLY A 77 -6.06 17.17 -28.30
C GLY A 77 -6.12 16.16 -27.15
N GLN A 78 -5.58 14.96 -27.33
CA GLN A 78 -5.60 13.88 -26.34
C GLN A 78 -4.24 13.74 -25.63
N TYR A 79 -4.25 13.35 -24.35
CA TYR A 79 -3.03 13.06 -23.60
C TYR A 79 -2.39 11.73 -24.05
N SER A 80 -1.10 11.53 -23.76
CA SER A 80 -0.43 10.23 -23.94
C SER A 80 -1.18 9.13 -23.18
N GLU A 81 -1.18 7.90 -23.71
CA GLU A 81 -1.84 6.73 -23.12
C GLU A 81 -1.47 6.53 -21.64
N ALA A 82 -0.19 6.70 -21.30
CA ALA A 82 0.28 6.59 -19.93
C ALA A 82 -0.33 7.66 -19.00
N VAL A 83 -0.51 8.89 -19.50
CA VAL A 83 -1.15 9.99 -18.75
C VAL A 83 -2.65 9.75 -18.62
N GLN A 84 -3.30 9.20 -19.63
CA GLN A 84 -4.71 8.81 -19.56
C GLN A 84 -4.93 7.69 -18.54
N ALA A 85 -4.06 6.68 -18.50
CA ALA A 85 -4.12 5.61 -17.50
C ALA A 85 -3.94 6.15 -16.08
N LEU A 86 -3.00 7.09 -15.88
CA LEU A 86 -2.82 7.77 -14.59
C LEU A 86 -4.03 8.64 -14.22
N GLN A 87 -4.64 9.32 -15.19
CA GLN A 87 -5.86 10.09 -15.00
C GLN A 87 -7.02 9.16 -14.59
N ALA A 88 -7.16 8.01 -15.25
CA ALA A 88 -8.16 7.01 -14.90
C ALA A 88 -7.94 6.49 -13.48
N LEU A 89 -6.71 6.21 -13.05
CA LEU A 89 -6.42 5.81 -11.67
C LEU A 89 -6.74 6.91 -10.64
N LYS A 90 -6.43 8.17 -10.95
CA LYS A 90 -6.68 9.30 -10.04
C LYS A 90 -8.17 9.60 -9.86
N TYR A 91 -8.96 9.40 -10.91
CA TYR A 91 -10.40 9.65 -10.93
C TYR A 91 -11.22 8.37 -11.03
N ASP A 92 -10.66 7.23 -10.59
CA ASP A 92 -11.41 6.00 -10.49
C ASP A 92 -12.42 6.15 -9.35
N ASP A 93 -13.70 6.28 -9.70
CA ASP A 93 -14.79 6.39 -8.74
C ASP A 93 -14.87 5.15 -7.83
N SER A 94 -14.23 4.04 -8.21
CA SER A 94 -14.14 2.81 -7.40
C SER A 94 -13.58 3.06 -6.01
N GLU A 95 -12.56 3.93 -5.86
CA GLU A 95 -11.95 4.20 -4.56
C GLU A 95 -12.91 4.99 -3.65
N THR A 96 -13.74 5.86 -4.25
CA THR A 96 -14.74 6.64 -3.52
C THR A 96 -15.90 5.75 -3.08
N GLU A 97 -16.39 4.89 -3.97
CA GLU A 97 -17.44 3.91 -3.66
C GLU A 97 -17.00 2.92 -2.58
N ASP A 98 -15.77 2.41 -2.66
CA ASP A 98 -15.17 1.53 -1.67
C ASP A 98 -15.10 2.17 -0.28
N ARG A 99 -14.73 3.45 -0.20
CA ARG A 99 -14.67 4.19 1.08
C ARG A 99 -16.05 4.36 1.70
N ILE A 100 -17.07 4.62 0.89
CA ILE A 100 -18.46 4.72 1.37
C ILE A 100 -18.93 3.36 1.91
N GLU A 101 -18.67 2.28 1.18
CA GLU A 101 -19.08 0.94 1.58
C GLU A 101 -18.35 0.48 2.87
N LYS A 102 -17.05 0.75 3.00
CA LYS A 102 -16.28 0.49 4.23
C LYS A 102 -16.83 1.28 5.42
N ALA A 103 -17.10 2.58 5.24
CA ALA A 103 -17.68 3.42 6.29
C ALA A 103 -19.07 2.91 6.72
N GLN A 104 -19.88 2.44 5.77
CA GLN A 104 -21.19 1.85 6.01
C GLN A 104 -21.09 0.54 6.80
N ARG A 105 -20.16 -0.36 6.44
CA ARG A 105 -19.89 -1.58 7.20
C ARG A 105 -19.51 -1.29 8.66
N HIS A 106 -18.64 -0.31 8.87
CA HIS A 106 -18.26 0.13 10.22
C HIS A 106 -19.44 0.72 11.01
N LYS A 107 -20.34 1.46 10.35
CA LYS A 107 -21.58 1.94 10.97
C LYS A 107 -22.43 0.77 11.47
N ASP A 108 -22.62 -0.24 10.63
CA ASP A 108 -23.49 -1.38 10.94
C ASP A 108 -22.89 -2.26 12.05
N GLU A 109 -21.58 -2.43 12.07
CA GLU A 109 -20.88 -3.13 13.14
C GLU A 109 -20.92 -2.35 14.47
N GLY A 110 -20.71 -1.03 14.43
CA GLY A 110 -20.90 -0.17 15.58
C GLY A 110 -22.32 -0.24 16.13
N ASN A 111 -23.33 -0.28 15.26
CA ASN A 111 -24.73 -0.43 15.64
C ASN A 111 -24.99 -1.78 16.34
N LYS A 112 -24.38 -2.88 15.87
CA LYS A 112 -24.44 -4.18 16.54
C LYS A 112 -23.86 -4.10 17.95
N HIS A 113 -22.65 -3.55 18.10
CA HIS A 113 -22.02 -3.40 19.42
C HIS A 113 -22.82 -2.49 20.36
N PHE A 114 -23.44 -1.43 19.83
CA PHE A 114 -24.29 -0.54 20.59
C PHE A 114 -25.52 -1.27 21.15
N LYS A 115 -26.16 -2.13 20.34
CA LYS A 115 -27.28 -2.99 20.81
C LYS A 115 -26.86 -3.94 21.92
N TYR A 116 -25.65 -4.48 21.87
CA TYR A 116 -25.09 -5.32 22.93
C TYR A 116 -24.54 -4.54 24.14
N LYS A 117 -24.80 -3.22 24.23
CA LYS A 117 -24.29 -2.32 25.29
C LYS A 117 -22.76 -2.29 25.38
N LYS A 118 -22.04 -2.74 24.36
CA LYS A 118 -20.58 -2.68 24.25
C LYS A 118 -20.16 -1.31 23.71
N TYR A 119 -20.44 -0.25 24.45
CA TYR A 119 -20.31 1.14 23.96
C TYR A 119 -18.88 1.52 23.57
N ARG A 120 -17.87 0.98 24.26
CA ARG A 120 -16.45 1.23 23.93
C ARG A 120 -16.10 0.70 22.53
N TRP A 121 -16.50 -0.54 22.26
CA TRP A 121 -16.31 -1.19 20.96
C TRP A 121 -17.10 -0.49 19.87
N ALA A 122 -18.35 -0.09 20.16
CA ALA A 122 -19.16 0.70 19.22
C ALA A 122 -18.46 2.02 18.85
N THR A 123 -17.88 2.71 19.83
CA THR A 123 -17.12 3.96 19.62
C THR A 123 -15.92 3.75 18.69
N ASP A 124 -15.20 2.65 18.86
CA ASP A 124 -14.04 2.32 18.02
C ASP A 124 -14.47 2.01 16.58
N CYS A 125 -15.54 1.22 16.40
CA CYS A 125 -16.12 0.96 15.08
C CYS A 125 -16.54 2.25 14.36
N TYR A 126 -17.28 3.15 15.03
CA TYR A 126 -17.66 4.43 14.42
C TYR A 126 -16.44 5.30 14.11
N THR A 127 -15.42 5.27 14.97
CA THR A 127 -14.17 6.01 14.73
C THR A 127 -13.43 5.50 13.50
N ASN A 128 -13.41 4.18 13.28
CA ASN A 128 -12.83 3.60 12.07
C ASN A 128 -13.64 4.00 10.83
N GLY A 129 -14.97 3.97 10.89
CA GLY A 129 -15.81 4.47 9.80
C GLY A 129 -15.55 5.95 9.45
N ILE A 130 -15.29 6.80 10.44
CA ILE A 130 -14.94 8.22 10.22
C ILE A 130 -13.56 8.36 9.56
N LYS A 131 -12.60 7.47 9.84
CA LYS A 131 -11.26 7.50 9.26
C LYS A 131 -11.22 7.15 7.78
N GLU A 132 -12.22 6.45 7.26
CA GLU A 132 -12.32 6.15 5.82
C GLU A 132 -12.48 7.42 4.96
N LEU A 133 -12.88 8.55 5.58
CA LEU A 133 -13.05 9.85 4.92
C LEU A 133 -13.98 9.76 3.69
N CYS A 134 -15.10 9.05 3.83
CA CYS A 134 -16.06 8.88 2.75
C CYS A 134 -16.64 10.23 2.28
N ALA A 135 -16.96 10.35 1.00
CA ALA A 135 -17.50 11.57 0.40
C ALA A 135 -18.94 11.88 0.82
N ASP A 136 -19.68 10.87 1.31
CA ASP A 136 -21.07 11.03 1.76
C ASP A 136 -21.15 11.78 3.10
N ARG A 137 -21.66 13.02 3.04
CA ARG A 137 -21.85 13.85 4.23
C ARG A 137 -22.93 13.31 5.17
N ALA A 138 -23.99 12.68 4.65
CA ALA A 138 -25.06 12.15 5.47
C ALA A 138 -24.55 10.95 6.30
N LEU A 139 -23.79 10.06 5.68
CA LEU A 139 -23.13 8.94 6.36
C LEU A 139 -22.16 9.43 7.45
N ASN A 140 -21.33 10.43 7.13
CA ASN A 140 -20.44 11.04 8.11
C ASN A 140 -21.22 11.63 9.30
N SER A 141 -22.30 12.39 9.04
CA SER A 141 -23.15 12.94 10.10
C SER A 141 -23.73 11.84 11.01
N MET A 142 -24.19 10.74 10.43
CA MET A 142 -24.69 9.58 11.17
C MET A 142 -23.61 8.94 12.04
N LEU A 143 -22.40 8.74 11.52
CA LEU A 143 -21.27 8.18 12.27
C LEU A 143 -20.90 9.02 13.48
N TYR A 144 -20.79 10.35 13.32
CA TYR A 144 -20.53 11.27 14.44
C TYR A 144 -21.67 11.25 15.46
N SER A 145 -22.93 11.24 15.00
CA SER A 145 -24.10 11.19 15.89
C SER A 145 -24.15 9.90 16.72
N ASN A 146 -23.88 8.76 16.08
CA ASN A 146 -23.89 7.46 16.75
C ASN A 146 -22.69 7.32 17.71
N ARG A 147 -21.53 7.88 17.36
CA ARG A 147 -20.38 7.95 18.26
C ARG A 147 -20.67 8.83 19.47
N ALA A 148 -21.32 9.98 19.28
CA ALA A 148 -21.76 10.84 20.38
C ALA A 148 -22.67 10.08 21.35
N ALA A 149 -23.67 9.36 20.82
CA ALA A 149 -24.56 8.53 21.62
C ALA A 149 -23.79 7.46 22.43
N ALA A 150 -22.79 6.80 21.83
CA ALA A 150 -21.96 5.81 22.52
C ALA A 150 -21.09 6.45 23.61
N GLN A 151 -20.52 7.64 23.35
CA GLN A 151 -19.71 8.38 24.32
C GLN A 151 -20.53 8.86 25.52
N ILE A 152 -21.77 9.30 25.32
CA ILE A 152 -22.70 9.65 26.40
C ILE A 152 -22.92 8.44 27.32
N ARG A 153 -23.16 7.26 26.74
CA ARG A 153 -23.35 6.01 27.51
C ARG A 153 -22.13 5.59 28.32
N ILE A 154 -20.93 6.04 27.95
CA ILE A 154 -19.68 5.81 28.68
C ILE A 154 -19.44 6.90 29.75
N GLY A 155 -20.14 8.04 29.67
CA GLY A 155 -19.94 9.21 30.54
C GLY A 155 -19.01 10.28 29.96
N ASN A 156 -18.57 10.15 28.71
CA ASN A 156 -17.64 11.07 28.06
C ASN A 156 -18.37 12.24 27.38
N LEU A 157 -19.02 13.09 28.18
CA LEU A 157 -19.87 14.18 27.69
C LEU A 157 -19.11 15.17 26.80
N ARG A 158 -17.88 15.55 27.17
CA ARG A 158 -17.09 16.52 26.39
C ARG A 158 -16.78 16.05 24.97
N SER A 159 -16.50 14.75 24.83
CA SER A 159 -16.26 14.13 23.51
C SER A 159 -17.57 14.04 22.72
N ALA A 160 -18.67 13.69 23.37
CA ALA A 160 -19.99 13.65 22.75
C ALA A 160 -20.43 15.02 22.23
N THR A 161 -20.25 16.10 22.99
CA THR A 161 -20.58 17.46 22.54
C THR A 161 -19.79 17.84 21.28
N ARG A 162 -18.49 17.52 21.25
CA ARG A 162 -17.66 17.76 20.07
C ARG A 162 -18.18 16.99 18.86
N ASP A 163 -18.53 15.72 19.04
CA ASP A 163 -19.07 14.87 17.98
C ASP A 163 -20.41 15.40 17.46
N CYS A 164 -21.29 15.89 18.34
CA CYS A 164 -22.54 16.56 17.96
C CYS A 164 -22.29 17.81 17.11
N VAL A 165 -21.30 18.65 17.47
CA VAL A 165 -20.92 19.82 16.66
C VAL A 165 -20.45 19.41 15.26
N PHE A 166 -19.62 18.36 15.16
CA PHE A 166 -19.17 17.85 13.86
C PHE A 166 -20.33 17.25 13.05
N ALA A 167 -21.20 16.45 13.65
CA ALA A 167 -22.37 15.89 12.98
C ALA A 167 -23.24 16.97 12.33
N ARG A 168 -23.47 18.08 13.04
CA ARG A 168 -24.24 19.23 12.53
C ARG A 168 -23.52 19.99 11.41
N ARG A 169 -22.19 19.99 11.36
CA ARG A 169 -21.43 20.58 10.24
C ARG A 169 -21.62 19.79 8.94
N PHE A 170 -21.80 18.48 9.02
CA PHE A 170 -22.04 17.63 7.86
C PHE A 170 -23.49 17.64 7.39
N ASP A 171 -24.43 17.54 8.33
CA ASP A 171 -25.86 17.59 8.06
C ASP A 171 -26.57 18.36 9.17
N ALA A 172 -27.11 19.53 8.80
CA ALA A 172 -27.84 20.40 9.71
C ALA A 172 -29.25 19.89 10.04
N SER A 173 -29.78 18.95 9.25
CA SER A 173 -31.13 18.38 9.43
C SER A 173 -31.18 17.20 10.40
N ASN A 174 -30.02 16.73 10.87
CA ASN A 174 -29.94 15.57 11.76
C ASN A 174 -30.49 15.89 13.16
N LEU A 175 -31.80 15.67 13.33
CA LEU A 175 -32.56 15.99 14.54
C LEU A 175 -32.05 15.26 15.78
N LYS A 176 -31.40 14.09 15.63
CA LYS A 176 -30.82 13.35 16.77
C LYS A 176 -29.80 14.19 17.52
N VAL A 177 -29.02 15.00 16.80
CA VAL A 177 -28.01 15.89 17.39
C VAL A 177 -28.68 16.99 18.22
N LEU A 178 -29.77 17.55 17.73
CA LEU A 178 -30.53 18.59 18.44
C LEU A 178 -31.21 18.03 19.70
N ASP A 179 -31.74 16.81 19.62
CA ASP A 179 -32.35 16.12 20.76
C ASP A 179 -31.36 15.96 21.92
N PHE A 180 -30.10 15.62 21.65
CA PHE A 180 -29.05 15.54 22.68
C PHE A 180 -28.79 16.87 23.38
N PHE A 181 -28.88 18.00 22.67
CA PHE A 181 -28.67 19.33 23.27
C PHE A 181 -29.88 19.81 24.08
N ILE A 182 -31.09 19.48 23.64
CA ILE A 182 -32.32 19.95 24.26
C ILE A 182 -32.66 19.12 25.51
N ASN A 183 -32.46 17.80 25.46
CA ASN A 183 -32.91 16.89 26.52
C ASN A 183 -31.82 16.49 27.54
N GLY A 184 -30.56 16.90 27.34
CA GLY A 184 -29.52 16.89 28.37
C GLY A 184 -29.33 15.56 29.13
N GLN A 185 -29.58 14.42 28.48
CA GLN A 185 -29.39 13.07 29.04
C GLN A 185 -27.96 12.57 28.83
#